data_AF-A0A3D4RM34-F1
#
_entry.id   AF-A0A3D4RM34-F1
#
_cell.length_a   1.000
_cell.length_b   1.000
_cell.length_c   1.000
_cell.angle_alpha   90.00
_cell.angle_beta   90.00
_cell.angle_gamma   90.00
#
_symmetry.space_group_name_H-M   'P 1'
#
loop_
_entity.id
_entity.type
_entity.pdbx_description
1 polymer ?
#
loop_
_entity_poly.entity_id
_entity_poly.type
_entity_poly.pdbx_seq_one_letter_code
_entity_poly.pdbx_strand_id
1 'polypeptide(L)'
;MVAASLSLALFATDYNVNSATAEDIQITTAGTHHLIGDGSQSKYKVVVAENLGDVTLLSSNVKAYPETSKGSGLVIGKGTNVTLKLDGTNYYRGKSGGAGIQVLGTLTIESNGNAADSLYTQGSDAAGIGGQKSDSVGAIVINSGKIYCLGTGASASLGAATGSASYMSAVTINGGYVEAYNNTKGCAIGCGTSNSKGFGTITINGGIVIATTNDPAAIGTNYNIKAGGKIYINGGTIYATSGGYVADIGEAYASSIEEMVVTGGAIYCLKKGTISSKAVDANGNAVKAFTTTLKGVSEATRIEYGQITGTDYSVVLGTDYGIKDAYTKADGTVTFFLPEYPEDAKAVINTKVIDLNNAINITEAGSYTVEGTGAATSNGINVAANLGDVYLNMANVNITTATAMNIGAGSRVILILNNVELNGAVVCNGELVINDAAIKVTGNVSGTGVMTINGGTHYFKGANTMSKAVVNGGSIETRDAAGALAGWTNAVNGENKALALFTANFNGLAGKKIMNGNIRGTGYEFDLATSYNVVDMYTGADGNVYLYIPAPVPADAVAEFNTLVTIYTQ
;
A
#
# COMPACT_ATOMS: atom_id res chain seq x y z
N MET A 1 -19.30 42.89 -39.33
CA MET A 1 -17.88 42.49 -39.24
C MET A 1 -17.70 41.73 -37.93
N VAL A 2 -17.67 40.40 -37.99
CA VAL A 2 -17.31 39.56 -36.85
C VAL A 2 -15.79 39.38 -36.94
N ALA A 3 -15.05 39.99 -36.01
CA ALA A 3 -13.61 39.76 -35.90
C ALA A 3 -13.41 38.34 -35.38
N ALA A 4 -13.01 37.43 -36.26
CA ALA A 4 -12.48 36.14 -35.86
C ALA A 4 -11.20 36.39 -35.07
N SER A 5 -11.20 36.02 -33.79
CA SER A 5 -9.99 35.90 -32.99
C SER A 5 -9.14 34.77 -33.61
N LEU A 6 -8.20 35.14 -34.48
CA LEU A 6 -7.07 34.28 -34.79
C LEU A 6 -6.31 34.08 -33.47
N SER A 7 -6.48 32.93 -32.83
CA SER A 7 -5.49 32.46 -31.86
C SER A 7 -4.21 32.23 -32.67
N LEU A 8 -3.24 33.13 -32.53
CA LEU A 8 -1.87 32.86 -32.95
C LEU A 8 -1.45 31.58 -32.21
N ALA A 9 -1.42 30.45 -32.90
CA ALA A 9 -0.69 29.30 -32.42
C ALA A 9 0.77 29.76 -32.36
N LEU A 10 1.24 30.06 -31.15
CA LEU A 10 2.63 30.42 -30.91
C LEU A 10 3.45 29.18 -31.29
N PHE A 11 4.10 29.21 -32.46
CA PHE A 11 4.97 28.13 -32.89
C PHE A 11 6.05 27.92 -31.83
N ALA A 12 6.22 26.67 -31.39
CA ALA A 12 7.32 26.34 -30.51
C ALA A 12 8.66 26.55 -31.25
N THR A 13 9.66 27.07 -30.55
CA THR A 13 11.00 27.20 -31.12
C THR A 13 11.84 25.99 -30.75
N ASP A 14 12.45 25.35 -31.75
CA ASP A 14 13.28 24.16 -31.58
C ASP A 14 14.76 24.54 -31.41
N TYR A 15 15.44 23.91 -30.45
CA TYR A 15 16.87 24.05 -30.22
C TYR A 15 17.52 22.68 -30.10
N ASN A 16 18.54 22.44 -30.93
CA ASN A 16 19.35 21.22 -30.82
C ASN A 16 20.35 21.35 -29.67
N VAL A 17 20.25 20.47 -28.67
CA VAL A 17 21.13 20.40 -27.50
C VAL A 17 21.93 19.11 -27.53
N ASN A 18 22.98 19.10 -28.35
CA ASN A 18 23.78 17.92 -28.65
C ASN A 18 25.23 18.31 -28.98
N SER A 19 26.03 17.34 -29.46
CA SER A 19 27.43 17.56 -29.83
C SER A 19 27.65 18.56 -30.98
N ALA A 20 26.63 18.88 -31.77
CA ALA A 20 26.68 19.87 -32.84
C ALA A 20 26.31 21.29 -32.38
N THR A 21 25.85 21.47 -31.13
CA THR A 21 25.61 22.81 -30.56
C THR A 21 26.92 23.62 -30.59
N ALA A 22 26.89 24.82 -31.16
CA ALA A 22 28.08 25.65 -31.39
C ALA A 22 28.24 26.82 -30.40
N GLU A 23 27.18 27.16 -29.66
CA GLU A 23 27.14 28.27 -28.70
C GLU A 23 26.08 28.03 -27.62
N ASP A 24 26.09 28.89 -26.60
CA ASP A 24 25.06 28.87 -25.56
C ASP A 24 23.69 29.21 -26.15
N ILE A 25 22.70 28.39 -25.84
CA ILE A 25 21.34 28.59 -26.30
C ILE A 25 20.67 29.65 -25.44
N GLN A 26 20.23 30.75 -26.08
CA GLN A 26 19.56 31.86 -25.41
C GLN A 26 18.06 31.84 -25.69
N ILE A 27 17.27 31.59 -24.65
CA ILE A 27 15.81 31.69 -24.70
C ILE A 27 15.42 33.06 -24.15
N THR A 28 14.99 33.95 -25.04
CA THR A 28 14.73 35.37 -24.76
C THR A 28 13.26 35.76 -24.87
N THR A 29 12.37 34.79 -25.10
CA THR A 29 10.92 35.01 -25.21
C THR A 29 10.14 34.02 -24.36
N ALA A 30 9.01 34.48 -23.84
CA ALA A 30 8.01 33.61 -23.22
C ALA A 30 7.49 32.52 -24.19
N GLY A 31 6.75 31.55 -23.67
CA GLY A 31 6.09 30.52 -24.48
C GLY A 31 6.79 29.17 -24.48
N THR A 32 6.46 28.32 -25.45
CA THR A 32 6.96 26.94 -25.53
C THR A 32 8.20 26.85 -26.40
N HIS A 33 9.21 26.13 -25.91
CA HIS A 33 10.47 25.88 -26.60
C HIS A 33 10.82 24.40 -26.47
N HIS A 34 11.35 23.79 -27.52
CA HIS A 34 11.78 22.40 -27.52
C HIS A 34 13.31 22.34 -27.44
N LEU A 35 13.80 21.58 -26.47
CA LEU A 35 15.21 21.23 -26.35
C LEU A 35 15.36 19.79 -26.83
N ILE A 36 15.98 19.62 -27.99
CA ILE A 36 16.04 18.34 -28.70
C ILE A 36 17.48 17.82 -28.62
N GLY A 37 17.69 16.78 -27.83
CA GLY A 37 18.93 16.03 -27.80
C GLY A 37 18.84 14.75 -28.63
N ASP A 38 20.01 14.23 -28.99
CA ASP A 38 20.18 12.93 -29.66
C ASP A 38 20.91 11.91 -28.75
N GLY A 39 21.03 12.24 -27.45
CA GLY A 39 21.80 11.48 -26.48
C GLY A 39 23.31 11.77 -26.48
N SER A 40 23.82 12.58 -27.41
CA SER A 40 25.20 13.09 -27.37
C SER A 40 25.31 14.34 -26.49
N GLN A 41 26.52 14.61 -25.98
CA GLN A 41 26.77 15.71 -25.04
C GLN A 41 26.98 17.03 -25.77
N SER A 42 26.22 18.06 -25.37
CA SER A 42 26.53 19.46 -25.65
C SER A 42 27.51 20.02 -24.63
N LYS A 43 28.46 20.84 -25.11
CA LYS A 43 29.46 21.56 -24.30
C LYS A 43 29.00 22.97 -23.89
N TYR A 44 27.78 23.32 -24.26
CA TYR A 44 27.18 24.64 -24.06
C TYR A 44 25.99 24.54 -23.13
N LYS A 45 25.62 25.66 -22.54
CA LYS A 45 24.48 25.75 -21.62
C LYS A 45 23.22 26.25 -22.34
N VAL A 46 22.08 25.97 -21.72
CA VAL A 46 20.81 26.59 -22.04
C VAL A 46 20.54 27.70 -21.03
N VAL A 47 20.24 28.91 -21.50
CA VAL A 47 19.99 30.08 -20.66
C VAL A 47 18.61 30.63 -20.99
N VAL A 48 17.72 30.60 -20.01
CA VAL A 48 16.43 31.28 -20.06
C VAL A 48 16.59 32.66 -19.44
N ALA A 49 16.31 33.70 -20.21
CA ALA A 49 16.48 35.09 -19.77
C ALA A 49 15.57 35.46 -18.60
N GLU A 50 15.88 36.58 -17.96
CA GLU A 50 15.12 37.13 -16.83
C GLU A 50 13.80 37.78 -17.29
N ASN A 51 12.83 37.82 -16.37
CA ASN A 51 11.56 38.55 -16.51
C ASN A 51 10.75 38.22 -17.77
N LEU A 52 10.78 36.97 -18.23
CA LEU A 52 10.01 36.54 -19.41
C LEU A 52 8.54 36.20 -19.09
N GLY A 53 8.17 36.04 -17.83
CA GLY A 53 6.90 35.42 -17.46
C GLY A 53 6.99 33.90 -17.62
N ASP A 54 6.00 33.28 -18.26
CA ASP A 54 5.90 31.81 -18.34
C ASP A 54 6.60 31.24 -19.58
N VAL A 55 7.49 30.28 -19.33
CA VAL A 55 8.26 29.54 -20.34
C VAL A 55 8.04 28.05 -20.12
N THR A 56 7.68 27.32 -21.17
CA THR A 56 7.64 25.85 -21.15
C THR A 56 8.80 25.31 -21.97
N LEU A 57 9.62 24.47 -21.35
CA LEU A 57 10.70 23.73 -22.01
C LEU A 57 10.26 22.27 -22.16
N LEU A 58 10.09 21.80 -23.40
CA LEU A 58 9.98 20.37 -23.68
C LEU A 58 11.39 19.82 -23.89
N SER A 59 11.93 19.12 -22.91
CA SER A 59 13.29 18.57 -22.97
C SER A 59 13.27 17.09 -23.34
N SER A 60 13.76 16.76 -24.53
CA SER A 60 13.83 15.39 -25.04
C SER A 60 15.28 14.94 -25.18
N ASN A 61 15.69 13.95 -24.37
CA ASN A 61 17.00 13.29 -24.44
C ASN A 61 18.22 14.23 -24.45
N VAL A 62 18.13 15.36 -23.75
CA VAL A 62 19.15 16.42 -23.69
C VAL A 62 20.34 16.01 -22.80
N LYS A 63 21.55 16.37 -23.19
CA LYS A 63 22.75 16.34 -22.32
C LYS A 63 23.53 17.65 -22.40
N ALA A 64 23.29 18.57 -21.46
CA ALA A 64 23.94 19.89 -21.44
C ALA A 64 25.02 19.97 -20.35
N TYR A 65 26.28 19.78 -20.76
CA TYR A 65 27.47 19.75 -19.87
C TYR A 65 28.44 20.88 -20.26
N PRO A 66 28.16 22.13 -19.85
CA PRO A 66 29.04 23.26 -20.12
C PRO A 66 30.48 22.99 -19.69
N GLU A 67 31.43 23.39 -20.53
CA GLU A 67 32.86 23.30 -20.22
C GLU A 67 33.39 24.58 -19.56
N THR A 68 32.63 25.67 -19.60
CA THR A 68 32.98 26.96 -19.00
C THR A 68 32.89 26.92 -17.48
N SER A 69 33.84 27.57 -16.79
CA SER A 69 33.79 27.70 -15.33
C SER A 69 32.50 28.41 -14.90
N LYS A 70 31.89 27.92 -13.82
CA LYS A 70 30.56 28.34 -13.36
C LYS A 70 29.45 28.17 -14.40
N GLY A 71 29.68 27.35 -15.42
CA GLY A 71 28.64 26.95 -16.36
C GLY A 71 27.67 25.98 -15.72
N SER A 72 26.39 26.32 -15.72
CA SER A 72 25.28 25.43 -15.36
C SER A 72 24.62 24.91 -16.62
N GLY A 73 24.26 23.63 -16.68
CA GLY A 73 23.67 23.03 -17.87
C GLY A 73 22.40 23.74 -18.33
N LEU A 74 21.58 24.16 -17.36
CA LEU A 74 20.42 25.02 -17.56
C LEU A 74 20.46 26.18 -16.54
N VAL A 75 20.21 27.39 -17.00
CA VAL A 75 20.09 28.59 -16.17
C VAL A 75 18.71 29.19 -16.35
N ILE A 76 18.02 29.45 -15.25
CA ILE A 76 16.69 30.07 -15.22
C ILE A 76 16.84 31.46 -14.61
N GLY A 77 16.67 32.48 -15.45
CA GLY A 77 16.77 33.88 -15.07
C GLY A 77 15.75 34.29 -14.00
N LYS A 78 16.11 35.28 -13.20
CA LYS A 78 15.24 35.85 -12.16
C LYS A 78 13.93 36.36 -12.76
N GLY A 79 12.82 36.18 -12.04
CA GLY A 79 11.50 36.66 -12.47
C GLY A 79 10.87 35.89 -13.63
N THR A 80 11.48 34.79 -14.08
CA THR A 80 10.91 33.89 -15.09
C THR A 80 10.39 32.60 -14.45
N ASN A 81 9.24 32.11 -14.89
CA ASN A 81 8.65 30.84 -14.48
C ASN A 81 8.87 29.80 -15.56
N VAL A 82 9.70 28.80 -15.29
CA VAL A 82 9.99 27.72 -16.24
C VAL A 82 9.25 26.45 -15.81
N THR A 83 8.46 25.88 -16.73
CA THR A 83 8.00 24.50 -16.64
C THR A 83 8.88 23.63 -17.54
N LEU A 84 9.67 22.74 -16.94
CA LEU A 84 10.49 21.75 -17.62
C LEU A 84 9.72 20.44 -17.72
N LYS A 85 9.21 20.15 -18.92
CA LYS A 85 8.56 18.88 -19.26
C LYS A 85 9.61 17.90 -19.75
N LEU A 86 9.72 16.77 -19.04
CA LEU A 86 10.71 15.74 -19.33
C LEU A 86 10.14 14.76 -20.34
N ASP A 87 10.86 14.56 -21.44
CA ASP A 87 10.64 13.48 -22.39
C ASP A 87 11.93 12.65 -22.51
N GLY A 88 11.83 11.36 -22.25
CA GLY A 88 13.00 10.47 -22.21
C GLY A 88 13.97 10.83 -21.08
N THR A 89 15.28 10.71 -21.35
CA THR A 89 16.33 10.79 -20.31
C THR A 89 17.19 12.04 -20.50
N ASN A 90 17.06 13.00 -19.59
CA ASN A 90 17.70 14.30 -19.68
C ASN A 90 18.80 14.48 -18.63
N TYR A 91 19.90 15.13 -19.00
CA TYR A 91 21.04 15.38 -18.12
C TYR A 91 21.48 16.84 -18.16
N TYR A 92 21.58 17.46 -16.98
CA TYR A 92 22.11 18.81 -16.82
C TYR A 92 23.22 18.81 -15.78
N ARG A 93 24.43 19.16 -16.19
CA ARG A 93 25.61 19.11 -15.32
C ARG A 93 26.28 20.46 -15.23
N GLY A 94 26.65 20.86 -14.02
CA GLY A 94 27.47 22.02 -13.78
C GLY A 94 28.95 21.71 -13.91
N LYS A 95 29.71 22.67 -14.45
CA LYS A 95 31.17 22.73 -14.31
C LYS A 95 31.54 23.32 -12.94
N SER A 96 32.82 23.33 -12.58
CA SER A 96 33.31 23.89 -11.31
C SER A 96 32.65 25.25 -10.97
N GLY A 97 31.94 25.28 -9.84
CA GLY A 97 31.16 26.41 -9.32
C GLY A 97 29.73 26.53 -9.87
N GLY A 98 29.36 25.74 -10.88
CA GLY A 98 28.06 25.73 -11.54
C GLY A 98 27.15 24.62 -11.00
N ALA A 99 25.87 24.96 -10.84
CA ALA A 99 24.81 24.00 -10.55
C ALA A 99 24.50 23.12 -11.77
N GLY A 100 23.88 21.96 -11.59
CA GLY A 100 23.31 21.21 -12.72
C GLY A 100 22.26 22.06 -13.44
N ILE A 101 21.25 22.49 -12.66
CA ILE A 101 20.27 23.50 -13.04
C ILE A 101 20.34 24.66 -12.05
N GLN A 102 20.63 25.86 -12.54
CA GLN A 102 20.66 27.09 -11.75
C GLN A 102 19.28 27.76 -11.78
N VAL A 103 18.65 27.92 -10.62
CA VAL A 103 17.26 28.39 -10.48
C VAL A 103 17.24 29.75 -9.77
N LEU A 104 17.33 30.85 -10.55
CA LEU A 104 17.19 32.22 -10.03
C LEU A 104 15.74 32.71 -10.10
N GLY A 105 14.95 32.17 -11.04
CA GLY A 105 13.49 32.31 -11.14
C GLY A 105 12.75 31.14 -10.49
N THR A 106 11.64 30.71 -11.09
CA THR A 106 10.88 29.54 -10.64
C THR A 106 11.08 28.37 -11.60
N LEU A 107 11.24 27.16 -11.06
CA LEU A 107 11.30 25.92 -11.83
C LEU A 107 10.18 24.98 -11.39
N THR A 108 9.33 24.56 -12.33
CA THR A 108 8.41 23.42 -12.18
C THR A 108 8.91 22.28 -13.06
N ILE A 109 9.01 21.07 -12.51
CA ILE A 109 9.41 19.86 -13.23
C ILE A 109 8.25 18.89 -13.28
N GLU A 110 7.96 18.36 -14.46
CA GLU A 110 6.93 17.34 -14.67
C GLU A 110 7.33 16.39 -15.80
N SER A 111 6.92 15.12 -15.73
CA SER A 111 7.01 14.19 -16.86
C SER A 111 6.07 14.61 -17.98
N ASN A 112 6.40 14.24 -19.22
CA ASN A 112 5.56 14.45 -20.38
C ASN A 112 4.57 13.28 -20.59
N GLY A 113 4.13 12.68 -19.49
CA GLY A 113 3.17 11.58 -19.47
C GLY A 113 3.77 10.17 -19.46
N ASN A 114 5.09 10.00 -19.52
CA ASN A 114 5.73 8.69 -19.44
C ASN A 114 6.38 8.48 -18.07
N ALA A 115 6.12 7.32 -17.46
CA ALA A 115 6.69 6.93 -16.16
C ALA A 115 8.22 6.72 -16.19
N ALA A 116 8.81 6.56 -17.38
CA ALA A 116 10.24 6.45 -17.57
C ALA A 116 10.96 7.80 -17.72
N ASP A 117 10.24 8.90 -17.92
CA ASP A 117 10.83 10.22 -18.10
C ASP A 117 11.69 10.59 -16.89
N SER A 118 12.95 10.93 -17.16
CA SER A 118 13.96 11.09 -16.14
C SER A 118 14.84 12.31 -16.33
N LEU A 119 15.29 12.84 -15.20
CA LEU A 119 16.15 14.00 -15.10
C LEU A 119 17.31 13.67 -14.17
N TYR A 120 18.52 13.76 -14.69
CA TYR A 120 19.76 13.63 -13.92
C TYR A 120 20.42 15.00 -13.83
N THR A 121 20.71 15.43 -12.61
CA THR A 121 21.39 16.70 -12.37
C THR A 121 22.60 16.51 -11.48
N GLN A 122 23.67 17.24 -11.79
CA GLN A 122 24.89 17.21 -11.00
C GLN A 122 25.51 18.60 -10.92
N GLY A 123 25.64 19.11 -9.71
CA GLY A 123 26.43 20.32 -9.43
C GLY A 123 27.91 19.98 -9.24
N SER A 124 28.79 20.95 -9.46
CA SER A 124 30.22 20.87 -9.12
C SER A 124 30.55 22.00 -8.15
N ASP A 125 30.69 21.68 -6.85
CA ASP A 125 30.76 22.69 -5.76
C ASP A 125 29.52 23.62 -5.68
N ALA A 126 28.40 23.13 -6.19
CA ALA A 126 27.12 23.82 -6.32
C ALA A 126 25.99 22.79 -6.28
N ALA A 127 24.74 23.26 -6.35
CA ALA A 127 23.60 22.36 -6.25
C ALA A 127 23.39 21.49 -7.50
N GLY A 128 22.80 20.31 -7.35
CA GLY A 128 22.28 19.55 -8.49
C GLY A 128 21.18 20.36 -9.18
N ILE A 129 20.15 20.73 -8.41
CA ILE A 129 19.12 21.69 -8.78
C ILE A 129 19.07 22.77 -7.71
N GLY A 130 19.31 24.02 -8.09
CA GLY A 130 19.22 25.15 -7.18
C GLY A 130 20.21 26.26 -7.50
N GLY A 131 21.05 26.63 -6.54
CA GLY A 131 21.95 27.78 -6.69
C GLY A 131 23.38 27.41 -7.09
N GLN A 132 24.10 28.38 -7.65
CA GLN A 132 25.55 28.40 -7.56
C GLN A 132 25.98 28.96 -6.20
N LYS A 133 27.29 28.90 -5.92
CA LYS A 133 27.85 29.47 -4.70
C LYS A 133 27.45 30.96 -4.54
N SER A 134 26.87 31.29 -3.40
CA SER A 134 26.36 32.62 -3.03
C SER A 134 25.13 33.10 -3.81
N ASP A 135 24.48 32.27 -4.61
CA ASP A 135 23.23 32.65 -5.26
C ASP A 135 22.02 32.31 -4.39
N SER A 136 21.06 33.22 -4.37
CA SER A 136 19.71 32.89 -3.91
C SER A 136 19.01 32.01 -4.94
N VAL A 137 18.26 31.04 -4.43
CA VAL A 137 17.51 30.08 -5.24
C VAL A 137 16.04 30.46 -5.17
N GLY A 138 15.41 30.58 -6.33
CA GLY A 138 13.95 30.76 -6.38
C GLY A 138 13.20 29.47 -6.05
N ALA A 139 11.92 29.41 -6.41
CA ALA A 139 11.08 28.28 -6.05
C ALA A 139 11.33 27.09 -6.98
N ILE A 140 11.36 25.88 -6.42
CA ILE A 140 11.47 24.62 -7.15
C ILE A 140 10.25 23.77 -6.82
N VAL A 141 9.53 23.33 -7.84
CA VAL A 141 8.35 22.47 -7.74
C VAL A 141 8.58 21.21 -8.57
N ILE A 142 8.34 20.04 -7.97
CA ILE A 142 8.42 18.75 -8.64
C ILE A 142 7.03 18.12 -8.60
N ASN A 143 6.39 17.99 -9.75
CA ASN A 143 5.06 17.39 -9.87
C ASN A 143 5.12 15.89 -10.19
N SER A 144 6.09 15.48 -11.00
CA SER A 144 6.24 14.09 -11.45
C SER A 144 7.62 13.85 -12.09
N GLY A 145 7.84 12.64 -12.63
CA GLY A 145 9.10 12.21 -13.25
C GLY A 145 10.04 11.50 -12.29
N LYS A 146 11.14 10.95 -12.82
CA LYS A 146 12.24 10.36 -12.04
C LYS A 146 13.41 11.35 -11.98
N ILE A 147 13.61 11.95 -10.82
CA ILE A 147 14.55 13.05 -10.63
C ILE A 147 15.70 12.57 -9.76
N TYR A 148 16.90 12.59 -10.31
CA TYR A 148 18.14 12.21 -9.64
C TYR A 148 19.01 13.46 -9.50
N CYS A 149 19.19 13.92 -8.26
CA CYS A 149 19.91 15.15 -7.94
C CYS A 149 21.18 14.84 -7.16
N LEU A 150 22.33 15.12 -7.76
CA LEU A 150 23.64 14.99 -7.11
C LEU A 150 24.22 16.36 -6.78
N GLY A 151 24.32 16.65 -5.49
CA GLY A 151 25.11 17.75 -4.96
C GLY A 151 26.53 17.28 -4.73
N THR A 152 27.50 18.15 -5.02
CA THR A 152 28.90 17.90 -4.67
C THR A 152 29.47 19.06 -3.87
N GLY A 153 30.44 18.74 -3.02
CA GLY A 153 31.07 19.70 -2.13
C GLY A 153 30.12 20.22 -1.05
N ALA A 154 30.29 21.47 -0.66
CA ALA A 154 29.55 22.05 0.45
C ALA A 154 28.09 22.45 0.13
N SER A 155 27.55 22.10 -1.04
CA SER A 155 26.24 22.59 -1.53
C SER A 155 25.15 21.53 -1.37
N ALA A 156 23.88 21.93 -1.22
CA ALA A 156 22.78 20.96 -1.20
C ALA A 156 22.61 20.27 -2.56
N SER A 157 22.04 19.07 -2.60
CA SER A 157 21.75 18.40 -3.88
C SER A 157 20.52 18.99 -4.56
N LEU A 158 19.48 19.25 -3.77
CA LEU A 158 18.29 20.00 -4.14
C LEU A 158 18.13 21.18 -3.17
N GLY A 159 18.36 22.39 -3.65
CA GLY A 159 18.17 23.61 -2.87
C GLY A 159 19.38 24.57 -2.88
N ALA A 160 19.64 25.22 -1.75
CA ALA A 160 20.66 26.26 -1.65
C ALA A 160 22.09 25.68 -1.69
N ALA A 161 22.96 26.33 -2.45
CA ALA A 161 24.40 26.06 -2.41
C ALA A 161 25.07 26.66 -1.17
N THR A 162 26.40 26.51 -1.05
CA THR A 162 27.19 27.19 -0.01
C THR A 162 27.34 28.70 -0.28
N GLY A 163 27.63 29.51 0.75
CA GLY A 163 27.94 30.95 0.62
C GLY A 163 26.99 31.89 1.36
N SER A 164 27.48 33.09 1.70
CA SER A 164 26.80 34.08 2.59
C SER A 164 25.47 34.63 2.08
N ALA A 165 25.24 34.57 0.78
CA ALA A 165 24.00 35.01 0.13
C ALA A 165 23.11 33.83 -0.32
N SER A 166 23.55 32.59 -0.09
CA SER A 166 22.81 31.40 -0.50
C SER A 166 21.63 31.16 0.41
N TYR A 167 20.43 31.37 -0.13
CA TYR A 167 19.15 31.13 0.51
C TYR A 167 18.23 30.46 -0.51
N MET A 168 17.49 29.44 -0.10
CA MET A 168 16.50 28.79 -0.95
C MET A 168 15.10 29.28 -0.61
N SER A 169 14.34 29.80 -1.58
CA SER A 169 12.97 30.25 -1.34
C SER A 169 12.05 29.10 -0.93
N ALA A 170 11.84 28.14 -1.82
CA ALA A 170 10.98 26.99 -1.55
C ALA A 170 11.35 25.77 -2.40
N VAL A 171 11.16 24.58 -1.83
CA VAL A 171 11.11 23.31 -2.55
C VAL A 171 9.77 22.65 -2.23
N THR A 172 9.00 22.31 -3.27
CA THR A 172 7.73 21.60 -3.14
C THR A 172 7.77 20.33 -3.98
N ILE A 173 7.53 19.18 -3.35
CA ILE A 173 7.44 17.87 -4.02
C ILE A 173 6.00 17.39 -3.92
N ASN A 174 5.31 17.40 -5.06
CA ASN A 174 3.91 16.98 -5.18
C ASN A 174 3.75 15.51 -5.58
N GLY A 175 4.79 14.91 -6.16
CA GLY A 175 4.77 13.56 -6.71
C GLY A 175 6.08 13.19 -7.41
N GLY A 176 6.10 12.02 -8.04
CA GLY A 176 7.26 11.49 -8.73
C GLY A 176 8.21 10.68 -7.84
N TYR A 177 9.35 10.30 -8.43
CA TYR A 177 10.46 9.68 -7.72
C TYR A 177 11.59 10.71 -7.64
N VAL A 178 11.97 11.11 -6.44
CA VAL A 178 13.02 12.12 -6.21
C VAL A 178 14.11 11.50 -5.37
N GLU A 179 15.28 11.32 -5.95
CA GLU A 179 16.49 10.87 -5.26
C GLU A 179 17.49 12.03 -5.19
N ALA A 180 17.69 12.56 -4.00
CA ALA A 180 18.68 13.57 -3.70
C ALA A 180 19.81 12.94 -2.87
N TYR A 181 21.02 12.96 -3.43
CA TYR A 181 22.18 12.36 -2.79
C TYR A 181 23.31 13.37 -2.64
N ASN A 182 23.90 13.46 -1.45
CA ASN A 182 25.10 14.25 -1.18
C ASN A 182 26.14 13.39 -0.46
N ASN A 183 27.28 13.14 -1.09
CA ASN A 183 28.35 12.34 -0.48
C ASN A 183 29.33 13.17 0.36
N THR A 184 29.09 14.46 0.52
CA THR A 184 30.01 15.38 1.17
C THR A 184 29.35 16.04 2.38
N LYS A 185 29.29 17.38 2.43
CA LYS A 185 28.89 18.11 3.63
C LYS A 185 27.55 18.83 3.49
N GLY A 186 26.95 18.88 2.30
CA GLY A 186 25.65 19.52 2.07
C GLY A 186 24.48 18.63 2.48
N CYS A 187 23.31 19.23 2.72
CA CYS A 187 22.07 18.48 2.84
C CYS A 187 21.72 17.81 1.50
N ALA A 188 20.95 16.73 1.52
CA ALA A 188 20.37 16.22 0.28
C ALA A 188 19.30 17.19 -0.23
N ILE A 189 18.37 17.58 0.63
CA ILE A 189 17.33 18.58 0.34
C ILE A 189 17.41 19.69 1.40
N GLY A 190 17.63 20.94 0.99
CA GLY A 190 17.69 22.07 1.91
C GLY A 190 18.83 23.03 1.57
N CYS A 191 19.79 23.19 2.47
CA CYS A 191 20.87 24.18 2.29
C CYS A 191 22.29 23.58 2.33
N GLY A 192 23.22 24.31 1.69
CA GLY A 192 24.65 24.05 1.79
C GLY A 192 25.23 24.39 3.16
N THR A 193 26.53 24.13 3.33
CA THR A 193 27.26 24.39 4.57
C THR A 193 27.54 25.87 4.77
N SER A 194 28.01 26.18 5.99
CA SER A 194 28.80 27.36 6.39
C SER A 194 28.53 28.65 5.61
N ASN A 195 27.94 29.61 6.30
CA ASN A 195 27.50 30.92 5.80
C ASN A 195 26.23 30.91 4.94
N SER A 196 25.66 29.77 4.55
CA SER A 196 24.31 29.79 3.97
C SER A 196 23.32 30.46 4.94
N LYS A 197 22.37 31.21 4.38
CA LYS A 197 21.26 31.82 5.13
C LYS A 197 20.15 30.82 5.45
N GLY A 198 20.32 29.54 5.09
CA GLY A 198 19.32 28.50 5.27
C GLY A 198 18.37 28.38 4.09
N PHE A 199 17.10 28.14 4.38
CA PHE A 199 16.03 27.94 3.41
C PHE A 199 14.72 28.54 3.92
N GLY A 200 13.74 28.74 3.04
CA GLY A 200 12.42 29.26 3.37
C GLY A 200 11.44 28.14 3.70
N THR A 201 11.07 27.32 2.72
CA THR A 201 10.13 26.22 2.96
C THR A 201 10.47 24.96 2.17
N ILE A 202 10.36 23.80 2.82
CA ILE A 202 10.38 22.49 2.18
C ILE A 202 9.01 21.86 2.41
N THR A 203 8.30 21.51 1.35
CA THR A 203 6.99 20.87 1.42
C THR A 203 7.00 19.56 0.63
N ILE A 204 6.60 18.47 1.27
CA ILE A 204 6.45 17.16 0.62
C ILE A 204 4.99 16.74 0.76
N ASN A 205 4.27 16.76 -0.37
CA ASN A 205 2.86 16.38 -0.45
C ASN A 205 2.66 14.95 -0.97
N GLY A 206 3.67 14.36 -1.62
CA GLY A 206 3.56 13.07 -2.28
C GLY A 206 4.88 12.62 -2.93
N GLY A 207 4.81 11.53 -3.66
CA GLY A 207 5.96 10.90 -4.31
C GLY A 207 6.80 9.99 -3.41
N ILE A 208 7.80 9.36 -4.01
CA ILE A 208 8.86 8.64 -3.30
C ILE A 208 10.07 9.58 -3.23
N VAL A 209 10.46 9.97 -2.02
CA VAL A 209 11.58 10.90 -1.78
C VAL A 209 12.68 10.16 -1.05
N ILE A 210 13.84 10.02 -1.69
CA ILE A 210 15.05 9.47 -1.10
C ILE A 210 16.03 10.61 -0.90
N ALA A 211 16.33 10.93 0.35
CA ALA A 211 17.26 11.98 0.72
C ALA A 211 18.39 11.36 1.55
N THR A 212 19.60 11.39 1.02
CA THR A 212 20.76 10.75 1.67
C THR A 212 21.96 11.68 1.72
N THR A 213 22.52 11.85 2.91
CA THR A 213 23.74 12.61 3.15
C THR A 213 24.61 11.98 4.25
N ASN A 214 25.89 12.36 4.31
CA ASN A 214 26.86 11.80 5.24
C ASN A 214 27.00 12.56 6.56
N ASP A 215 26.62 13.83 6.66
CA ASP A 215 27.05 14.66 7.79
C ASP A 215 25.92 15.53 8.37
N PRO A 216 25.21 16.41 7.60
CA PRO A 216 24.07 17.17 8.14
C PRO A 216 22.75 16.38 8.09
N ALA A 217 21.63 17.01 8.46
CA ALA A 217 20.30 16.48 8.20
C ALA A 217 20.13 16.21 6.68
N ALA A 218 19.49 15.09 6.34
CA ALA A 218 19.25 14.74 4.95
C ALA A 218 18.25 15.72 4.31
N ILE A 219 17.18 16.04 5.06
CA ILE A 219 16.19 17.05 4.68
C ILE A 219 16.19 18.13 5.76
N GLY A 220 16.58 19.35 5.43
CA GLY A 220 16.56 20.47 6.37
C GLY A 220 17.85 21.28 6.39
N THR A 221 18.38 21.54 7.59
CA THR A 221 19.52 22.46 7.76
C THR A 221 20.87 21.77 7.79
N ASN A 222 21.89 22.56 7.49
CA ASN A 222 23.28 22.24 7.76
C ASN A 222 23.72 22.73 9.16
N TYR A 223 24.95 22.42 9.54
CA TYR A 223 25.56 22.84 10.80
C TYR A 223 25.60 24.36 10.97
N ASN A 224 25.32 24.82 12.20
CA ASN A 224 25.41 26.24 12.60
C ASN A 224 24.45 27.21 11.86
N ILE A 225 23.41 26.70 11.19
CA ILE A 225 22.39 27.53 10.54
C ILE A 225 21.37 28.00 11.58
N LYS A 226 21.36 29.30 11.89
CA LYS A 226 20.49 29.88 12.96
C LYS A 226 19.10 30.32 12.48
N ALA A 227 18.86 30.31 11.18
CA ALA A 227 17.60 30.70 10.57
C ALA A 227 17.20 29.66 9.50
N GLY A 228 17.09 28.40 9.91
CA GLY A 228 16.45 27.38 9.08
C GLY A 228 14.97 27.70 8.91
N GLY A 229 14.44 27.33 7.74
CA GLY A 229 13.05 27.62 7.39
C GLY A 229 12.06 26.61 7.98
N LYS A 230 10.98 26.40 7.23
CA LYS A 230 9.86 25.55 7.59
C LYS A 230 9.89 24.23 6.82
N ILE A 231 9.45 23.15 7.45
CA ILE A 231 9.31 21.83 6.82
C ILE A 231 7.87 21.35 7.01
N TYR A 232 7.21 21.02 5.92
CA TYR A 232 5.85 20.45 5.91
C TYR A 232 5.87 19.09 5.22
N ILE A 233 5.39 18.06 5.90
CA ILE A 233 5.23 16.73 5.34
C ILE A 233 3.76 16.34 5.43
N ASN A 234 3.10 16.32 4.28
CA ASN A 234 1.66 16.06 4.14
C ASN A 234 1.38 14.71 3.46
N GLY A 235 2.42 14.05 2.94
CA GLY A 235 2.32 12.79 2.22
C GLY A 235 3.68 12.29 1.73
N GLY A 236 3.63 11.27 0.90
CA GLY A 236 4.78 10.63 0.27
C GLY A 236 5.35 9.46 1.05
N THR A 237 6.29 8.77 0.40
CA THR A 237 7.17 7.79 1.03
C THR A 237 8.57 8.36 1.10
N ILE A 238 9.05 8.64 2.31
CA ILE A 238 10.28 9.37 2.52
C ILE A 238 11.31 8.44 3.13
N TYR A 239 12.45 8.28 2.47
CA TYR A 239 13.64 7.65 3.01
C TYR A 239 14.68 8.73 3.28
N ALA A 240 14.85 9.10 4.55
CA ALA A 240 15.82 10.10 4.97
C ALA A 240 16.98 9.42 5.70
N THR A 241 18.21 9.63 5.23
CA THR A 241 19.40 9.04 5.83
C THR A 241 20.50 10.09 6.00
N SER A 242 20.89 10.34 7.24
CA SER A 242 22.05 11.16 7.60
C SER A 242 23.17 10.31 8.23
N GLY A 243 24.43 10.66 7.98
CA GLY A 243 25.59 9.98 8.56
C GLY A 243 26.07 10.54 9.92
N GLY A 244 25.67 11.76 10.32
CA GLY A 244 26.03 12.38 11.61
C GLY A 244 25.12 12.04 12.81
N TYR A 245 25.44 12.51 14.02
CA TYR A 245 24.61 12.35 15.25
C TYR A 245 23.46 13.38 15.31
N VAL A 246 22.81 13.64 14.18
CA VAL A 246 21.77 14.67 14.01
C VAL A 246 20.45 14.04 13.57
N ALA A 247 19.38 14.83 13.52
CA ALA A 247 18.12 14.36 12.97
C ALA A 247 18.26 14.05 11.47
N ASP A 248 17.60 12.99 10.99
CA ASP A 248 17.59 12.68 9.55
C ASP A 248 16.76 13.75 8.78
N ILE A 249 15.71 14.27 9.41
CA ILE A 249 14.88 15.38 8.91
C ILE A 249 14.79 16.49 9.97
N GLY A 250 15.08 17.73 9.61
CA GLY A 250 15.00 18.89 10.49
C GLY A 250 16.34 19.60 10.68
N GLU A 251 16.73 19.80 11.93
CA GLU A 251 17.95 20.52 12.28
C GLU A 251 19.19 19.64 12.44
N ALA A 252 20.31 20.08 11.86
CA ALA A 252 21.65 19.61 12.20
C ALA A 252 22.18 20.23 13.50
N TYR A 253 23.37 19.80 13.95
CA TYR A 253 23.99 20.30 15.19
C TYR A 253 24.15 21.83 15.21
N ALA A 254 23.81 22.43 16.35
CA ALA A 254 23.85 23.87 16.60
C ALA A 254 23.09 24.71 15.55
N SER A 255 22.09 24.13 14.90
CA SER A 255 21.21 24.81 13.96
C SER A 255 19.77 24.84 14.49
N SER A 256 18.89 25.56 13.80
CA SER A 256 17.48 25.62 14.15
C SER A 256 16.63 25.76 12.90
N ILE A 257 15.51 25.05 12.88
CA ILE A 257 14.38 25.33 11.98
C ILE A 257 13.34 26.19 12.71
N GLU A 258 12.56 26.94 11.93
CA GLU A 258 11.43 27.74 12.41
C GLU A 258 10.27 26.82 12.83
N GLU A 259 9.91 25.87 11.96
CA GLU A 259 8.73 25.02 12.14
C GLU A 259 8.92 23.69 11.40
N MET A 260 8.41 22.61 12.00
CA MET A 260 8.23 21.32 11.32
C MET A 260 6.85 20.77 11.63
N VAL A 261 6.04 20.58 10.60
CA VAL A 261 4.69 20.04 10.71
C VAL A 261 4.58 18.75 9.89
N VAL A 262 4.12 17.69 10.53
CA VAL A 262 3.89 16.38 9.90
C VAL A 262 2.42 16.03 10.02
N THR A 263 1.74 15.97 8.88
CA THR A 263 0.32 15.62 8.78
C THR A 263 0.10 14.40 7.88
N GLY A 264 1.16 13.82 7.32
CA GLY A 264 1.04 12.68 6.43
C GLY A 264 2.36 12.01 6.08
N GLY A 265 2.26 10.96 5.26
CA GLY A 265 3.38 10.23 4.66
C GLY A 265 3.87 9.04 5.48
N ALA A 266 4.52 8.11 4.79
CA ALA A 266 5.32 7.02 5.35
C ALA A 266 6.78 7.48 5.44
N ILE A 267 7.34 7.58 6.64
CA ILE A 267 8.65 8.21 6.86
C ILE A 267 9.62 7.21 7.49
N TYR A 268 10.69 6.93 6.75
CA TYR A 268 11.73 5.98 7.12
C TYR A 268 13.05 6.71 7.33
N CYS A 269 13.52 6.67 8.57
CA CYS A 269 14.76 7.30 8.99
C CYS A 269 15.71 6.21 9.51
N LEU A 270 17.02 6.39 9.36
CA LEU A 270 18.02 5.37 9.68
C LEU A 270 18.34 5.30 11.18
N LYS A 271 18.27 6.42 11.91
CA LYS A 271 18.82 6.55 13.28
C LYS A 271 17.79 6.86 14.36
N LYS A 272 17.92 6.26 15.56
CA LYS A 272 17.10 6.61 16.75
C LYS A 272 17.28 8.10 17.14
N GLY A 273 16.36 8.94 16.70
CA GLY A 273 16.38 10.42 16.79
C GLY A 273 15.90 11.07 15.49
N THR A 274 14.88 10.46 14.87
CA THR A 274 14.71 10.32 13.42
C THR A 274 14.23 11.58 12.69
N ILE A 275 13.52 12.48 13.37
CA ILE A 275 13.16 13.81 12.86
C ILE A 275 13.34 14.85 13.98
N SER A 276 13.23 16.14 13.64
CA SER A 276 13.29 17.25 14.59
C SER A 276 12.42 16.98 15.83
N SER A 277 12.95 17.29 17.01
CA SER A 277 12.15 17.27 18.24
C SER A 277 11.10 18.39 18.29
N LYS A 278 11.16 19.33 17.35
CA LYS A 278 10.13 20.37 17.16
C LYS A 278 9.02 19.94 16.21
N ALA A 279 9.05 18.72 15.70
CA ALA A 279 8.01 18.22 14.82
C ALA A 279 6.68 18.14 15.56
N VAL A 280 5.64 18.75 14.96
CA VAL A 280 4.27 18.76 15.49
C VAL A 280 3.26 18.34 14.41
N ASP A 281 2.04 18.03 14.82
CA ASP A 281 0.90 17.86 13.90
C ASP A 281 0.29 19.21 13.48
N ALA A 282 -0.83 19.18 12.75
CA ALA A 282 -1.55 20.39 12.34
C ALA A 282 -2.09 21.24 13.52
N ASN A 283 -2.22 20.65 14.71
CA ASN A 283 -2.74 21.28 15.91
C ASN A 283 -1.63 21.76 16.87
N GLY A 284 -0.36 21.54 16.52
CA GLY A 284 0.79 21.90 17.35
C GLY A 284 1.16 20.85 18.41
N ASN A 285 0.59 19.64 18.36
CA ASN A 285 0.95 18.55 19.26
C ASN A 285 2.24 17.89 18.77
N ALA A 286 3.18 17.61 19.67
CA ALA A 286 4.41 16.89 19.33
C ALA A 286 4.11 15.50 18.75
N VAL A 287 4.82 15.11 17.68
CA VAL A 287 4.64 13.81 17.03
C VAL A 287 5.71 12.80 17.44
N LYS A 288 5.33 11.51 17.46
CA LYS A 288 6.18 10.35 17.76
C LYS A 288 6.05 9.30 16.67
N ALA A 289 7.12 8.54 16.44
CA ALA A 289 7.16 7.50 15.42
C ALA A 289 6.30 6.29 15.83
N PHE A 290 5.18 6.09 15.16
CA PHE A 290 4.34 4.90 15.26
C PHE A 290 4.72 3.92 14.13
N THR A 291 5.25 2.75 14.49
CA THR A 291 5.66 1.72 13.51
C THR A 291 4.78 0.49 13.62
N THR A 292 4.34 -0.02 12.48
CA THR A 292 3.56 -1.26 12.36
C THR A 292 3.97 -2.05 11.12
N THR A 293 3.48 -3.27 10.98
CA THR A 293 3.81 -4.18 9.88
C THR A 293 2.54 -4.74 9.26
N LEU A 294 2.38 -4.51 7.96
CA LEU A 294 1.40 -5.22 7.15
C LEU A 294 1.87 -6.67 6.96
N LYS A 295 1.08 -7.64 7.41
CA LYS A 295 1.45 -9.06 7.30
C LYS A 295 1.10 -9.62 5.92
N GLY A 296 1.84 -10.64 5.49
CA GLY A 296 1.53 -11.38 4.26
C GLY A 296 1.94 -10.68 2.96
N VAL A 297 2.72 -9.60 3.03
CA VAL A 297 3.29 -8.92 1.87
C VAL A 297 4.78 -9.21 1.76
N SER A 298 5.27 -9.33 0.52
CA SER A 298 6.69 -9.55 0.19
C SER A 298 7.32 -8.40 -0.60
N GLU A 299 6.53 -7.37 -0.90
CA GLU A 299 6.92 -6.21 -1.70
C GLU A 299 6.36 -4.94 -1.07
N ALA A 300 6.96 -3.80 -1.43
CA ALA A 300 6.48 -2.49 -1.00
C ALA A 300 5.03 -2.30 -1.47
N THR A 301 4.12 -2.15 -0.52
CA THR A 301 2.68 -2.13 -0.79
C THR A 301 2.15 -0.71 -0.55
N ARG A 302 1.36 -0.19 -1.50
CA ARG A 302 0.74 1.13 -1.35
C ARG A 302 -0.28 1.10 -0.21
N ILE A 303 -0.29 2.15 0.60
CA ILE A 303 -1.31 2.36 1.63
C ILE A 303 -2.45 3.16 1.03
N GLU A 304 -3.62 2.54 0.93
CA GLU A 304 -4.81 3.15 0.34
C GLU A 304 -5.78 3.65 1.41
N TYR A 305 -5.76 3.04 2.59
CA TYR A 305 -6.56 3.41 3.74
C TYR A 305 -6.03 2.71 5.00
N GLY A 306 -6.47 3.16 6.17
CA GLY A 306 -6.21 2.49 7.43
C GLY A 306 -6.73 3.28 8.62
N GLN A 307 -6.70 2.66 9.78
CA GLN A 307 -7.08 3.28 11.03
C GLN A 307 -6.11 2.88 12.13
N ILE A 308 -5.79 3.83 13.00
CA ILE A 308 -4.98 3.59 14.18
C ILE A 308 -5.84 3.90 15.40
N THR A 309 -6.04 2.92 16.26
CA THR A 309 -6.98 2.99 17.39
C THR A 309 -6.33 2.54 18.68
N GLY A 310 -6.64 3.21 19.78
CA GLY A 310 -6.29 2.83 21.15
C GLY A 310 -7.32 3.36 22.13
N THR A 311 -7.10 3.20 23.43
CA THR A 311 -8.01 3.76 24.44
C THR A 311 -8.11 5.28 24.27
N ASP A 312 -9.33 5.79 24.00
CA ASP A 312 -9.62 7.21 23.71
C ASP A 312 -8.80 7.83 22.57
N TYR A 313 -8.28 7.00 21.65
CA TYR A 313 -7.44 7.43 20.54
C TYR A 313 -7.93 6.86 19.21
N SER A 314 -8.09 7.71 18.21
CA SER A 314 -8.42 7.29 16.85
C SER A 314 -7.82 8.24 15.82
N VAL A 315 -7.14 7.68 14.82
CA VAL A 315 -6.64 8.40 13.64
C VAL A 315 -7.04 7.61 12.40
N VAL A 316 -7.80 8.24 11.51
CA VAL A 316 -8.20 7.67 10.22
C VAL A 316 -7.20 8.09 9.15
N LEU A 317 -6.44 7.14 8.62
CA LEU A 317 -5.49 7.38 7.54
C LEU A 317 -6.23 7.74 6.24
N GLY A 318 -5.82 8.84 5.61
CA GLY A 318 -6.47 9.46 4.46
C GLY A 318 -7.46 10.57 4.81
N THR A 319 -7.90 10.66 6.07
CA THR A 319 -8.78 11.74 6.55
C THR A 319 -8.04 12.64 7.55
N ASP A 320 -7.57 12.05 8.64
CA ASP A 320 -6.87 12.77 9.72
C ASP A 320 -5.35 12.83 9.48
N TYR A 321 -4.82 11.87 8.71
CA TYR A 321 -3.40 11.76 8.38
C TYR A 321 -3.22 11.42 6.89
N GLY A 322 -2.50 12.26 6.14
CA GLY A 322 -2.33 12.13 4.70
C GLY A 322 -1.53 10.88 4.31
N ILE A 323 -2.05 10.10 3.36
CA ILE A 323 -1.41 8.87 2.85
C ILE A 323 -1.16 8.89 1.34
N LYS A 324 -1.21 10.08 0.72
CA LYS A 324 -0.88 10.22 -0.69
C LYS A 324 0.53 9.66 -0.93
N ASP A 325 0.65 8.70 -1.83
CA ASP A 325 1.92 8.03 -2.19
C ASP A 325 2.68 7.44 -0.99
N ALA A 326 1.98 7.00 0.05
CA ALA A 326 2.56 6.25 1.17
C ALA A 326 2.65 4.76 0.82
N TYR A 327 3.82 4.16 1.02
CA TYR A 327 4.10 2.75 0.77
C TYR A 327 4.78 2.13 1.98
N THR A 328 4.53 0.84 2.20
CA THR A 328 5.34 0.02 3.12
C THR A 328 6.74 -0.21 2.55
N LYS A 329 7.69 -0.63 3.40
CA LYS A 329 8.89 -1.35 2.91
C LYS A 329 8.50 -2.73 2.38
N ALA A 330 9.45 -3.42 1.74
CA ALA A 330 9.27 -4.76 1.22
C ALA A 330 8.91 -5.81 2.28
N ASP A 331 9.32 -5.59 3.54
CA ASP A 331 8.97 -6.43 4.69
C ASP A 331 7.60 -6.07 5.30
N GLY A 332 6.82 -5.22 4.63
CA GLY A 332 5.52 -4.73 5.10
C GLY A 332 5.58 -3.67 6.19
N THR A 333 6.77 -3.26 6.66
CA THR A 333 6.89 -2.25 7.72
C THR A 333 6.54 -0.86 7.23
N VAL A 334 5.83 -0.09 8.06
CA VAL A 334 5.53 1.33 7.83
C VAL A 334 5.64 2.12 9.12
N THR A 335 6.17 3.33 9.01
CA THR A 335 6.32 4.27 10.11
C THR A 335 5.60 5.57 9.79
N PHE A 336 4.69 5.97 10.66
CA PHE A 336 3.99 7.25 10.67
C PHE A 336 4.50 8.11 11.83
N PHE A 337 4.35 9.43 11.74
CA PHE A 337 4.67 10.33 12.86
C PHE A 337 3.38 10.99 13.33
N LEU A 338 2.86 10.49 14.45
CA LEU A 338 1.53 10.82 14.95
C LEU A 338 1.63 11.54 16.29
N PRO A 339 0.62 12.32 16.70
CA PRO A 339 0.52 12.84 18.07
C PRO A 339 0.62 11.71 19.11
N GLU A 340 0.87 12.07 20.36
CA GLU A 340 0.94 11.09 21.45
C GLU A 340 -0.23 10.10 21.43
N TYR A 341 0.12 8.81 21.39
CA TYR A 341 -0.80 7.69 21.30
C TYR A 341 -0.59 6.77 22.51
N PRO A 342 -1.65 6.08 22.98
CA PRO A 342 -1.55 5.18 24.11
C PRO A 342 -0.76 3.90 23.75
N GLU A 343 -0.21 3.21 24.76
CA GLU A 343 0.61 2.00 24.54
C GLU A 343 -0.16 0.84 23.87
N ASP A 344 -1.48 0.85 23.98
CA ASP A 344 -2.38 -0.14 23.39
C ASP A 344 -2.77 0.18 21.94
N ALA A 345 -2.27 1.28 21.36
CA ALA A 345 -2.58 1.70 20.01
C ALA A 345 -2.21 0.62 18.96
N LYS A 346 -3.15 0.29 18.08
CA LYS A 346 -3.01 -0.72 17.02
C LYS A 346 -3.38 -0.12 15.68
N ALA A 347 -2.73 -0.61 14.63
CA ALA A 347 -3.00 -0.21 13.26
C ALA A 347 -3.71 -1.31 12.49
N VAL A 348 -4.73 -0.94 11.75
CA VAL A 348 -5.34 -1.75 10.70
C VAL A 348 -5.12 -1.02 9.38
N ILE A 349 -4.27 -1.56 8.51
CA ILE A 349 -3.82 -0.90 7.27
C ILE A 349 -4.26 -1.73 6.07
N ASN A 350 -4.76 -1.07 5.02
CA ASN A 350 -5.31 -1.70 3.83
C ASN A 350 -6.32 -2.80 4.16
N THR A 351 -7.00 -2.65 5.30
CA THR A 351 -8.08 -3.50 5.76
C THR A 351 -9.13 -2.62 6.42
N LYS A 352 -10.37 -2.66 5.95
CA LYS A 352 -11.41 -1.68 6.33
C LYS A 352 -11.99 -2.16 7.64
N VAL A 353 -11.90 -1.34 8.69
CA VAL A 353 -12.54 -1.64 9.96
C VAL A 353 -14.03 -1.36 9.81
N ILE A 354 -14.87 -2.34 10.13
CA ILE A 354 -16.32 -2.20 10.14
C ILE A 354 -16.82 -2.34 11.57
N ASP A 355 -17.50 -1.31 12.06
CA ASP A 355 -18.23 -1.33 13.33
C ASP A 355 -19.52 -2.15 13.18
N LEU A 356 -19.71 -3.12 14.09
CA LEU A 356 -20.86 -4.02 14.15
C LEU A 356 -22.18 -3.36 14.58
N ASN A 357 -22.19 -2.07 14.89
CA ASN A 357 -23.42 -1.36 15.28
C ASN A 357 -24.47 -1.21 14.15
N ASN A 358 -24.11 -1.49 12.89
CA ASN A 358 -25.01 -1.40 11.72
C ASN A 358 -24.95 -2.64 10.81
N ALA A 359 -25.83 -2.71 9.80
CA ALA A 359 -25.71 -3.72 8.73
C ALA A 359 -24.38 -3.55 8.01
N ILE A 360 -23.63 -4.62 7.85
CA ILE A 360 -22.35 -4.60 7.13
C ILE A 360 -22.66 -4.76 5.65
N ASN A 361 -22.54 -3.69 4.86
CA ASN A 361 -22.74 -3.75 3.40
C ASN A 361 -21.40 -3.57 2.69
N ILE A 362 -20.84 -4.66 2.19
CA ILE A 362 -19.60 -4.70 1.42
C ILE A 362 -19.95 -4.56 -0.05
N THR A 363 -19.56 -3.44 -0.64
CA THR A 363 -19.90 -3.05 -2.02
C THR A 363 -18.70 -2.97 -2.94
N GLU A 364 -17.50 -3.27 -2.44
CA GLU A 364 -16.25 -3.30 -3.19
C GLU A 364 -15.35 -4.45 -2.70
N ALA A 365 -14.48 -4.93 -3.58
CA ALA A 365 -13.47 -5.94 -3.27
C ALA A 365 -12.47 -5.45 -2.20
N GLY A 366 -11.80 -6.37 -1.51
CA GLY A 366 -10.68 -6.02 -0.62
C GLY A 366 -10.73 -6.71 0.74
N SER A 367 -9.92 -6.20 1.66
CA SER A 367 -9.79 -6.74 3.01
C SER A 367 -10.59 -5.93 4.02
N TYR A 368 -11.26 -6.62 4.92
CA TYR A 368 -12.13 -6.06 5.94
C TYR A 368 -11.84 -6.72 7.29
N THR A 369 -11.75 -5.92 8.35
CA THR A 369 -11.70 -6.40 9.74
C THR A 369 -13.01 -5.99 10.41
N VAL A 370 -13.70 -6.95 10.99
CA VAL A 370 -14.91 -6.70 11.76
C VAL A 370 -14.55 -6.73 13.23
N GLU A 371 -14.64 -5.58 13.90
CA GLU A 371 -14.36 -5.45 15.33
C GLU A 371 -15.65 -5.15 16.09
N GLY A 372 -15.86 -5.85 17.22
CA GLY A 372 -16.94 -5.55 18.15
C GLY A 372 -16.73 -6.25 19.47
N THR A 373 -16.80 -5.48 20.55
CA THR A 373 -16.72 -5.96 21.93
C THR A 373 -18.13 -6.15 22.48
N GLY A 374 -18.77 -7.26 22.12
CA GLY A 374 -20.05 -7.65 22.73
C GLY A 374 -21.00 -8.31 21.74
N ALA A 375 -22.10 -8.84 22.27
CA ALA A 375 -23.23 -9.34 21.50
C ALA A 375 -23.93 -8.18 20.76
N ALA A 376 -23.26 -7.61 19.77
CA ALA A 376 -23.85 -6.62 18.88
C ALA A 376 -24.90 -7.35 18.03
N THR A 377 -26.17 -6.96 18.20
CA THR A 377 -27.27 -7.31 17.31
C THR A 377 -27.06 -6.61 15.97
N SER A 378 -26.07 -7.06 15.20
CA SER A 378 -25.75 -6.49 13.89
C SER A 378 -26.75 -6.98 12.85
N ASN A 379 -27.20 -6.10 11.95
CA ASN A 379 -28.17 -6.35 10.88
C ASN A 379 -27.68 -7.31 9.76
N GLY A 380 -26.66 -8.13 10.01
CA GLY A 380 -26.10 -9.11 9.08
C GLY A 380 -24.96 -8.55 8.21
N ILE A 381 -24.22 -9.46 7.58
CA ILE A 381 -23.18 -9.15 6.58
C ILE A 381 -23.74 -9.37 5.18
N ASN A 382 -23.76 -8.33 4.35
CA ASN A 382 -24.14 -8.40 2.94
C ASN A 382 -22.92 -8.08 2.07
N VAL A 383 -22.47 -9.07 1.28
CA VAL A 383 -21.44 -8.89 0.25
C VAL A 383 -22.14 -8.79 -1.10
N ALA A 384 -21.96 -7.66 -1.80
CA ALA A 384 -22.56 -7.45 -3.11
C ALA A 384 -22.06 -8.48 -4.14
N ALA A 385 -22.79 -8.60 -5.24
CA ALA A 385 -22.41 -9.46 -6.36
C ALA A 385 -21.22 -8.88 -7.16
N ASN A 386 -20.47 -9.75 -7.82
CA ASN A 386 -19.38 -9.42 -8.75
C ASN A 386 -18.23 -8.58 -8.16
N LEU A 387 -17.88 -8.79 -6.89
CA LEU A 387 -16.77 -8.08 -6.25
C LEU A 387 -15.41 -8.76 -6.45
N GLY A 388 -15.34 -10.00 -6.94
CA GLY A 388 -14.10 -10.78 -6.89
C GLY A 388 -13.78 -11.20 -5.45
N ASP A 389 -12.51 -11.14 -5.05
CA ASP A 389 -12.05 -11.62 -3.73
C ASP A 389 -12.32 -10.57 -2.62
N VAL A 390 -12.98 -11.02 -1.55
CA VAL A 390 -13.26 -10.26 -0.32
C VAL A 390 -12.69 -11.03 0.87
N TYR A 391 -11.74 -10.43 1.58
CA TYR A 391 -11.16 -11.03 2.78
C TYR A 391 -11.83 -10.45 4.01
N LEU A 392 -12.44 -11.29 4.83
CA LEU A 392 -13.12 -10.88 6.06
C LEU A 392 -12.43 -11.51 7.25
N ASN A 393 -11.73 -10.68 8.01
CA ASN A 393 -11.13 -11.04 9.28
C ASN A 393 -12.13 -10.72 10.41
N MET A 394 -12.68 -11.76 11.03
CA MET A 394 -13.68 -11.64 12.09
C MET A 394 -13.18 -12.37 13.33
N ALA A 395 -13.00 -11.65 14.44
CA ALA A 395 -12.57 -12.25 15.70
C ALA A 395 -13.54 -11.90 16.83
N ASN A 396 -14.02 -12.93 17.55
CA ASN A 396 -14.99 -12.83 18.64
C ASN A 396 -16.31 -12.14 18.24
N VAL A 397 -16.74 -12.35 17.00
CA VAL A 397 -17.97 -11.74 16.46
C VAL A 397 -19.17 -12.67 16.68
N ASN A 398 -20.24 -12.12 17.25
CA ASN A 398 -21.54 -12.81 17.37
C ASN A 398 -22.62 -12.00 16.63
N ILE A 399 -23.18 -12.56 15.55
CA ILE A 399 -24.22 -11.93 14.73
C ILE A 399 -25.55 -12.62 15.01
N THR A 400 -26.56 -11.89 15.49
CA THR A 400 -27.82 -12.46 16.00
C THR A 400 -29.08 -12.10 15.21
N THR A 401 -28.95 -11.85 13.91
CA THR A 401 -30.08 -11.40 13.06
C THR A 401 -30.65 -12.47 12.15
N ALA A 402 -31.82 -12.23 11.57
CA ALA A 402 -32.53 -13.22 10.74
C ALA A 402 -31.72 -13.70 9.53
N THR A 403 -30.91 -12.82 8.94
CA THR A 403 -29.91 -13.16 7.92
C THR A 403 -28.56 -12.67 8.43
N ALA A 404 -27.75 -13.60 8.94
CA ALA A 404 -26.46 -13.27 9.50
C ALA A 404 -25.41 -12.98 8.42
N MET A 405 -25.52 -13.62 7.25
CA MET A 405 -24.61 -13.40 6.13
C MET A 405 -25.29 -13.66 4.77
N ASN A 406 -25.02 -12.81 3.78
CA ASN A 406 -25.47 -12.93 2.40
C ASN A 406 -24.30 -12.63 1.45
N ILE A 407 -24.01 -13.53 0.53
CA ILE A 407 -22.90 -13.43 -0.43
C ILE A 407 -23.46 -13.44 -1.84
N GLY A 408 -23.32 -12.32 -2.54
CA GLY A 408 -23.75 -12.16 -3.92
C GLY A 408 -23.00 -13.06 -4.90
N ALA A 409 -23.66 -13.41 -6.01
CA ALA A 409 -23.05 -14.20 -7.07
C ALA A 409 -21.83 -13.51 -7.68
N GLY A 410 -20.84 -14.28 -8.13
CA GLY A 410 -19.61 -13.74 -8.73
C GLY A 410 -18.61 -13.11 -7.73
N SER A 411 -18.90 -13.16 -6.43
CA SER A 411 -17.99 -12.75 -5.36
C SER A 411 -17.43 -13.98 -4.63
N ARG A 412 -16.18 -13.91 -4.19
CA ARG A 412 -15.51 -14.94 -3.40
C ARG A 412 -15.09 -14.36 -2.06
N VAL A 413 -15.75 -14.81 -1.00
CA VAL A 413 -15.51 -14.37 0.37
C VAL A 413 -14.61 -15.36 1.08
N ILE A 414 -13.49 -14.88 1.60
CA ILE A 414 -12.54 -15.66 2.39
C ILE A 414 -12.65 -15.20 3.84
N LEU A 415 -13.21 -16.05 4.69
CA LEU A 415 -13.36 -15.81 6.11
C LEU A 415 -12.12 -16.30 6.86
N ILE A 416 -11.47 -15.38 7.55
CA ILE A 416 -10.45 -15.66 8.56
C ILE A 416 -11.16 -15.45 9.90
N LEU A 417 -11.51 -16.54 10.56
CA LEU A 417 -12.36 -16.52 11.75
C LEU A 417 -11.54 -16.78 13.01
N ASN A 418 -12.00 -16.24 14.13
CA ASN A 418 -11.62 -16.71 15.46
C ASN A 418 -12.83 -16.57 16.39
N ASN A 419 -13.44 -17.67 16.82
CA ASN A 419 -14.67 -17.70 17.65
C ASN A 419 -15.83 -16.88 17.05
N VAL A 420 -16.36 -17.30 15.89
CA VAL A 420 -17.48 -16.60 15.24
C VAL A 420 -18.78 -17.38 15.34
N GLU A 421 -19.81 -16.72 15.85
CA GLU A 421 -21.19 -17.23 15.91
C GLU A 421 -22.10 -16.43 14.98
N LEU A 422 -22.75 -17.11 14.03
CA LEU A 422 -23.76 -16.58 13.12
C LEU A 422 -25.12 -17.17 13.49
N ASN A 423 -25.89 -16.46 14.31
CA ASN A 423 -27.19 -16.87 14.81
C ASN A 423 -28.36 -16.52 13.87
N GLY A 424 -28.10 -16.57 12.56
CA GLY A 424 -29.01 -16.21 11.48
C GLY A 424 -28.79 -17.05 10.23
N ALA A 425 -29.64 -16.84 9.21
CA ALA A 425 -29.45 -17.52 7.94
C ALA A 425 -28.15 -17.06 7.25
N VAL A 426 -27.45 -18.01 6.62
CA VAL A 426 -26.31 -17.75 5.73
C VAL A 426 -26.77 -18.07 4.30
N VAL A 427 -26.79 -17.06 3.44
CA VAL A 427 -27.14 -17.20 2.02
C VAL A 427 -25.89 -17.02 1.18
N CYS A 428 -25.45 -18.08 0.49
CA CYS A 428 -24.25 -18.06 -0.35
C CYS A 428 -24.60 -18.30 -1.82
N ASN A 429 -24.64 -17.22 -2.61
CA ASN A 429 -24.83 -17.29 -4.06
C ASN A 429 -23.50 -17.15 -4.83
N GLY A 430 -22.41 -16.78 -4.16
CA GLY A 430 -21.04 -16.72 -4.66
C GLY A 430 -20.17 -17.88 -4.18
N GLU A 431 -18.92 -17.61 -3.82
CA GLU A 431 -18.03 -18.56 -3.14
C GLU A 431 -17.76 -18.10 -1.71
N LEU A 432 -17.86 -19.02 -0.75
CA LEU A 432 -17.54 -18.80 0.66
C LEU A 432 -16.45 -19.77 1.08
N VAL A 433 -15.29 -19.27 1.50
CA VAL A 433 -14.17 -20.07 2.00
C VAL A 433 -13.99 -19.78 3.49
N ILE A 434 -13.98 -20.83 4.32
CA ILE A 434 -13.74 -20.75 5.76
C ILE A 434 -12.41 -21.47 6.06
N ASN A 435 -11.46 -20.79 6.69
CA ASN A 435 -10.14 -21.37 7.01
C ASN A 435 -9.92 -21.50 8.53
N ASP A 436 -9.45 -22.69 8.93
CA ASP A 436 -8.79 -23.11 10.19
C ASP A 436 -9.52 -22.90 11.52
N ALA A 437 -10.59 -22.11 11.56
CA ALA A 437 -11.28 -21.76 12.81
C ALA A 437 -12.73 -22.24 12.86
N ALA A 438 -13.18 -22.56 14.07
CA ALA A 438 -14.55 -22.98 14.34
C ALA A 438 -15.55 -21.87 13.98
N ILE A 439 -16.55 -22.23 13.16
CA ILE A 439 -17.73 -21.39 12.91
C ILE A 439 -18.94 -22.08 13.52
N LYS A 440 -19.83 -21.31 14.13
CA LYS A 440 -21.12 -21.79 14.60
C LYS A 440 -22.22 -21.03 13.89
N VAL A 441 -22.98 -21.71 13.03
CA VAL A 441 -24.15 -21.16 12.35
C VAL A 441 -25.39 -21.82 12.95
N THR A 442 -26.33 -21.02 13.47
CA THR A 442 -27.57 -21.56 14.08
C THR A 442 -28.85 -21.27 13.28
N GLY A 443 -28.73 -20.55 12.16
CA GLY A 443 -29.77 -20.43 11.15
C GLY A 443 -29.52 -21.30 9.91
N ASN A 444 -30.46 -21.22 8.95
CA ASN A 444 -30.38 -22.00 7.71
C ASN A 444 -29.17 -21.59 6.86
N VAL A 445 -28.46 -22.56 6.27
CA VAL A 445 -27.44 -22.30 5.23
C VAL A 445 -28.01 -22.65 3.87
N SER A 446 -28.05 -21.72 2.92
CA SER A 446 -28.69 -21.91 1.62
C SER A 446 -27.98 -21.16 0.51
N GLY A 447 -28.23 -21.53 -0.75
CA GLY A 447 -27.82 -20.74 -1.90
C GLY A 447 -27.27 -21.56 -3.07
N THR A 448 -27.09 -20.87 -4.20
CA THR A 448 -26.62 -21.46 -5.46
C THR A 448 -25.10 -21.55 -5.58
N GLY A 449 -24.39 -20.99 -4.61
CA GLY A 449 -22.95 -20.85 -4.60
C GLY A 449 -22.19 -22.09 -4.13
N VAL A 450 -20.90 -21.87 -3.84
CA VAL A 450 -19.99 -22.89 -3.31
C VAL A 450 -19.55 -22.49 -1.90
N MET A 451 -19.65 -23.41 -0.95
CA MET A 451 -19.04 -23.25 0.37
C MET A 451 -17.86 -24.22 0.50
N THR A 452 -16.69 -23.71 0.86
CA THR A 452 -15.47 -24.48 1.12
C THR A 452 -15.06 -24.29 2.57
N ILE A 453 -14.85 -25.39 3.29
CA ILE A 453 -14.44 -25.40 4.69
C ILE A 453 -13.09 -26.10 4.77
N ASN A 454 -12.06 -25.42 5.28
CA ASN A 454 -10.71 -25.95 5.39
C ASN A 454 -10.30 -26.01 6.87
N GLY A 455 -10.36 -27.18 7.51
CA GLY A 455 -9.94 -27.39 8.91
C GLY A 455 -10.85 -26.74 9.96
N GLY A 456 -10.74 -27.17 11.23
CA GLY A 456 -11.55 -26.66 12.36
C GLY A 456 -12.76 -27.52 12.73
N THR A 457 -13.53 -27.09 13.74
CA THR A 457 -14.80 -27.74 14.14
C THR A 457 -15.95 -26.79 13.87
N HIS A 458 -16.84 -27.15 12.96
CA HIS A 458 -17.92 -26.28 12.50
C HIS A 458 -19.26 -26.84 12.95
N TYR A 459 -20.13 -25.96 13.44
CA TYR A 459 -21.45 -26.31 13.91
C TYR A 459 -22.50 -25.66 13.02
N PHE A 460 -23.39 -26.45 12.44
CA PHE A 460 -24.51 -25.97 11.63
C PHE A 460 -25.83 -26.50 12.19
N LYS A 461 -26.68 -25.60 12.68
CA LYS A 461 -28.04 -25.90 13.15
C LYS A 461 -29.03 -25.20 12.24
N GLY A 462 -29.92 -25.95 11.61
CA GLY A 462 -30.89 -25.43 10.63
C GLY A 462 -31.02 -26.30 9.38
N ALA A 463 -31.91 -25.92 8.47
CA ALA A 463 -32.02 -26.58 7.17
C ALA A 463 -30.89 -26.10 6.25
N ASN A 464 -30.05 -27.02 5.76
CA ASN A 464 -28.97 -26.70 4.84
C ASN A 464 -29.32 -27.14 3.43
N THR A 465 -29.40 -26.19 2.49
CA THR A 465 -29.80 -26.38 1.09
C THR A 465 -28.77 -25.82 0.11
N MET A 466 -27.49 -25.87 0.49
CA MET A 466 -26.39 -25.45 -0.39
C MET A 466 -26.31 -26.33 -1.63
N SER A 467 -26.05 -25.69 -2.78
CA SER A 467 -25.88 -26.39 -4.06
C SER A 467 -24.58 -27.19 -4.12
N LYS A 468 -23.52 -26.68 -3.45
CA LYS A 468 -22.23 -27.34 -3.33
C LYS A 468 -21.54 -26.93 -2.03
N ALA A 469 -21.09 -27.92 -1.26
CA ALA A 469 -20.23 -27.74 -0.10
C ALA A 469 -19.02 -28.66 -0.20
N VAL A 470 -17.82 -28.16 0.08
CA VAL A 470 -16.54 -28.88 0.05
C VAL A 470 -15.89 -28.75 1.42
N VAL A 471 -15.40 -29.87 1.96
CA VAL A 471 -14.82 -29.93 3.31
C VAL A 471 -13.44 -30.57 3.22
N ASN A 472 -12.38 -29.77 3.40
CA ASN A 472 -10.99 -30.17 3.35
C ASN A 472 -10.40 -30.19 4.76
N GLY A 473 -10.65 -31.27 5.50
CA GLY A 473 -10.20 -31.42 6.90
C GLY A 473 -11.12 -30.72 7.91
N GLY A 474 -10.99 -31.08 9.19
CA GLY A 474 -11.87 -30.63 10.27
C GLY A 474 -13.05 -31.58 10.57
N SER A 475 -13.98 -31.13 11.42
CA SER A 475 -15.20 -31.84 11.78
C SER A 475 -16.43 -30.95 11.61
N ILE A 476 -17.54 -31.54 11.18
CA ILE A 476 -18.84 -30.85 11.06
C ILE A 476 -19.82 -31.52 12.02
N GLU A 477 -20.39 -30.73 12.93
CA GLU A 477 -21.50 -31.15 13.77
C GLU A 477 -22.80 -30.50 13.25
N THR A 478 -23.79 -31.32 12.92
CA THR A 478 -25.13 -30.88 12.59
C THR A 478 -26.12 -31.35 13.66
N ARG A 479 -26.93 -30.45 14.22
CA ARG A 479 -28.03 -30.82 15.14
C ARG A 479 -29.36 -30.27 14.63
N ASP A 480 -30.40 -31.09 14.74
CA ASP A 480 -31.83 -30.71 14.71
C ASP A 480 -32.56 -30.44 13.38
N ALA A 481 -32.19 -31.04 12.25
CA ALA A 481 -33.15 -31.11 11.14
C ALA A 481 -33.09 -32.43 10.36
N ALA A 482 -34.21 -33.16 10.35
CA ALA A 482 -34.45 -34.24 9.42
C ALA A 482 -34.26 -33.70 7.98
N GLY A 483 -33.18 -34.12 7.31
CA GLY A 483 -32.82 -33.65 5.95
C GLY A 483 -31.64 -32.66 5.86
N ALA A 484 -30.94 -32.35 6.97
CA ALA A 484 -29.92 -31.29 7.06
C ALA A 484 -28.68 -31.40 6.14
N LEU A 485 -28.52 -32.47 5.35
CA LEU A 485 -27.33 -32.69 4.50
C LEU A 485 -27.68 -33.04 3.04
N ALA A 486 -28.96 -32.97 2.64
CA ALA A 486 -29.37 -33.20 1.26
C ALA A 486 -28.85 -32.08 0.34
N GLY A 487 -27.61 -32.22 -0.15
CA GLY A 487 -26.92 -31.23 -0.99
C GLY A 487 -25.41 -31.09 -0.73
N TRP A 488 -24.90 -31.65 0.37
CA TRP A 488 -23.47 -31.60 0.68
C TRP A 488 -22.72 -32.76 0.00
N THR A 489 -22.15 -32.50 -1.17
CA THR A 489 -21.28 -33.47 -1.84
C THR A 489 -19.90 -33.46 -1.19
N ASN A 490 -19.62 -34.39 -0.28
CA ASN A 490 -18.28 -34.58 0.28
C ASN A 490 -17.30 -35.03 -0.81
N ALA A 491 -16.62 -34.10 -1.46
CA ALA A 491 -15.41 -34.38 -2.22
C ALA A 491 -14.23 -34.46 -1.23
N VAL A 492 -14.03 -35.64 -0.63
CA VAL A 492 -12.84 -35.89 0.20
C VAL A 492 -11.63 -35.99 -0.73
N ASN A 493 -10.82 -34.94 -0.82
CA ASN A 493 -9.53 -35.02 -1.50
C ASN A 493 -8.57 -35.88 -0.66
N GLY A 494 -7.99 -36.88 -1.31
CA GLY A 494 -7.40 -38.10 -0.72
C GLY A 494 -6.16 -37.98 0.16
N GLU A 495 -5.93 -36.86 0.85
CA GLU A 495 -4.75 -36.68 1.71
C GLU A 495 -5.08 -36.24 3.15
N ASN A 496 -6.30 -35.76 3.45
CA ASN A 496 -6.66 -35.32 4.80
C ASN A 496 -7.78 -36.15 5.45
N LYS A 497 -7.44 -36.77 6.59
CA LYS A 497 -8.30 -37.63 7.42
C LYS A 497 -9.41 -36.83 8.10
N ALA A 498 -10.52 -36.57 7.43
CA ALA A 498 -11.73 -36.04 8.07
C ALA A 498 -12.58 -37.19 8.63
N LEU A 499 -12.63 -37.32 9.96
CA LEU A 499 -13.61 -38.17 10.64
C LEU A 499 -14.92 -37.38 10.75
N ALA A 500 -15.85 -37.59 9.81
CA ALA A 500 -17.21 -37.09 9.96
C ALA A 500 -17.93 -37.97 11.01
N LEU A 501 -17.90 -37.57 12.28
CA LEU A 501 -18.68 -38.22 13.32
C LEU A 501 -20.15 -37.81 13.16
N PHE A 502 -20.91 -38.59 12.38
CA PHE A 502 -22.35 -38.40 12.21
C PHE A 502 -23.09 -38.86 13.47
N THR A 503 -23.22 -37.96 14.45
CA THR A 503 -24.11 -38.19 15.60
C THR A 503 -25.51 -37.70 15.24
N ALA A 504 -26.24 -38.44 14.39
CA ALA A 504 -27.63 -38.13 14.09
C ALA A 504 -28.57 -38.88 15.06
N ASN A 505 -29.56 -38.18 15.60
CA ASN A 505 -30.66 -38.79 16.33
C ASN A 505 -31.68 -39.30 15.30
N PHE A 506 -31.69 -40.60 15.01
CA PHE A 506 -32.48 -41.21 13.93
C PHE A 506 -33.93 -41.55 14.32
N ASN A 507 -34.44 -41.03 15.44
CA ASN A 507 -35.83 -41.24 15.83
C ASN A 507 -36.79 -40.69 14.75
N GLY A 508 -37.48 -41.60 14.05
CA GLY A 508 -38.51 -41.28 13.04
C GLY A 508 -38.19 -41.64 11.59
N LEU A 509 -37.07 -42.33 11.31
CA LEU A 509 -36.62 -42.63 9.93
C LEU A 509 -36.76 -44.11 9.49
N ALA A 510 -37.53 -44.93 10.22
CA ALA A 510 -37.71 -46.35 9.93
C ALA A 510 -37.95 -46.63 8.43
N GLY A 511 -37.04 -47.37 7.80
CA GLY A 511 -37.18 -47.82 6.40
C GLY A 511 -36.75 -46.82 5.32
N LYS A 512 -36.08 -45.71 5.66
CA LYS A 512 -35.56 -44.76 4.66
C LYS A 512 -34.08 -44.94 4.36
N LYS A 513 -33.72 -44.80 3.09
CA LYS A 513 -32.35 -44.84 2.54
C LYS A 513 -31.63 -43.52 2.83
N ILE A 514 -30.45 -43.58 3.44
CA ILE A 514 -29.81 -42.38 4.04
C ILE A 514 -28.63 -41.85 3.21
N MET A 515 -27.93 -42.70 2.45
CA MET A 515 -26.81 -42.27 1.57
C MET A 515 -26.70 -43.14 0.31
N ASN A 516 -26.05 -42.59 -0.72
CA ASN A 516 -25.62 -43.27 -1.94
C ASN A 516 -24.21 -42.75 -2.29
N GLY A 517 -23.15 -43.53 -2.07
CA GLY A 517 -21.77 -43.11 -2.33
C GLY A 517 -20.68 -43.97 -1.69
N ASN A 518 -19.48 -43.94 -2.28
CA ASN A 518 -18.30 -44.69 -1.83
C ASN A 518 -17.61 -44.01 -0.63
N ILE A 519 -17.35 -44.76 0.44
CA ILE A 519 -16.49 -44.36 1.56
C ILE A 519 -15.11 -45.01 1.35
N ARG A 520 -14.03 -44.23 1.35
CA ARG A 520 -12.65 -44.75 1.34
C ARG A 520 -11.85 -44.11 2.47
N GLY A 521 -11.18 -44.92 3.29
CA GLY A 521 -10.22 -44.47 4.29
C GLY A 521 -9.18 -45.56 4.56
N THR A 522 -7.93 -45.18 4.85
CA THR A 522 -6.84 -46.10 5.22
C THR A 522 -6.14 -45.64 6.50
N GLY A 523 -6.02 -46.55 7.49
CA GLY A 523 -5.08 -46.48 8.62
C GLY A 523 -5.69 -46.39 10.03
N TYR A 524 -5.96 -47.57 10.63
CA TYR A 524 -6.25 -47.97 12.04
C TYR A 524 -7.32 -47.19 12.83
N GLU A 525 -8.42 -47.74 13.36
CA GLU A 525 -8.98 -49.12 13.45
C GLU A 525 -10.18 -49.33 12.50
N PHE A 526 -9.99 -49.23 11.19
CA PHE A 526 -10.88 -49.85 10.20
C PHE A 526 -10.05 -49.99 8.91
N ASP A 527 -9.36 -51.11 8.75
CA ASP A 527 -8.57 -51.36 7.54
C ASP A 527 -9.42 -52.11 6.50
N LEU A 528 -10.18 -51.38 5.71
CA LEU A 528 -10.82 -51.91 4.49
C LEU A 528 -9.77 -51.95 3.37
N ALA A 529 -8.77 -52.83 3.50
CA ALA A 529 -7.70 -53.01 2.54
C ALA A 529 -8.16 -53.62 1.19
N THR A 530 -9.45 -53.93 1.03
CA THR A 530 -10.05 -54.30 -0.25
C THR A 530 -11.30 -53.46 -0.48
N SER A 531 -11.40 -52.87 -1.68
CA SER A 531 -12.47 -51.96 -2.05
C SER A 531 -13.82 -52.69 -2.10
N TYR A 532 -14.59 -52.65 -1.01
CA TYR A 532 -16.00 -53.03 -1.05
C TYR A 532 -16.84 -51.79 -1.31
N ASN A 533 -17.60 -51.81 -2.41
CA ASN A 533 -18.62 -50.80 -2.67
C ASN A 533 -19.72 -50.98 -1.61
N VAL A 534 -19.74 -50.15 -0.57
CA VAL A 534 -20.93 -50.02 0.27
C VAL A 534 -22.00 -49.42 -0.62
N VAL A 535 -23.01 -50.21 -0.97
CA VAL A 535 -24.02 -49.76 -1.93
C VAL A 535 -25.06 -48.92 -1.22
N ASP A 536 -25.55 -49.33 -0.05
CA ASP A 536 -26.61 -48.61 0.67
C ASP A 536 -26.46 -48.64 2.20
N MET A 537 -26.91 -47.58 2.86
CA MET A 537 -27.13 -47.52 4.32
C MET A 537 -28.61 -47.30 4.64
N TYR A 538 -29.15 -48.13 5.54
CA TYR A 538 -30.55 -48.08 5.99
C TYR A 538 -30.61 -47.89 7.51
N THR A 539 -31.72 -47.32 8.00
CA THR A 539 -32.06 -47.41 9.43
C THR A 539 -33.21 -48.38 9.64
N GLY A 540 -33.03 -49.29 10.58
CA GLY A 540 -34.08 -50.21 11.01
C GLY A 540 -35.09 -49.51 11.91
N ALA A 541 -36.24 -50.15 12.07
CA ALA A 541 -37.29 -49.67 12.96
C ALA A 541 -36.87 -49.65 14.44
N ASP A 542 -35.76 -50.30 14.77
CA ASP A 542 -35.12 -50.36 16.09
C ASP A 542 -34.13 -49.20 16.34
N GLY A 543 -33.91 -48.33 15.36
CA GLY A 543 -32.97 -47.20 15.45
C GLY A 543 -31.52 -47.57 15.10
N ASN A 544 -31.23 -48.81 14.73
CA ASN A 544 -29.89 -49.23 14.30
C ASN A 544 -29.62 -48.87 12.84
N VAL A 545 -28.34 -48.70 12.50
CA VAL A 545 -27.86 -48.43 11.13
C VAL A 545 -27.36 -49.72 10.51
N TYR A 546 -27.81 -49.99 9.28
CA TYR A 546 -27.51 -51.21 8.52
C TYR A 546 -26.73 -50.85 7.26
N LEU A 547 -25.63 -51.55 7.02
CA LEU A 547 -24.77 -51.41 5.84
C LEU A 547 -25.04 -52.55 4.85
N TYR A 548 -25.34 -52.22 3.59
CA TYR A 548 -25.52 -53.19 2.52
C TYR A 548 -24.26 -53.31 1.65
N ILE A 549 -23.69 -54.51 1.63
CA ILE A 549 -22.49 -54.85 0.85
C ILE A 549 -22.88 -55.93 -0.17
N PRO A 550 -22.78 -55.67 -1.50
CA PRO A 550 -23.38 -56.51 -2.53
C PRO A 550 -22.54 -57.73 -2.98
N ALA A 551 -21.61 -58.23 -2.15
CA ALA A 551 -20.73 -59.35 -2.51
C ALA A 551 -20.37 -60.21 -1.29
N PRO A 552 -20.04 -61.51 -1.47
CA PRO A 552 -19.76 -62.41 -0.35
C PRO A 552 -18.56 -61.89 0.46
N VAL A 553 -18.83 -61.57 1.72
CA VAL A 553 -17.83 -61.16 2.70
C VAL A 553 -17.10 -62.42 3.18
N PRO A 554 -15.75 -62.49 3.12
CA PRO A 554 -14.99 -63.60 3.71
C PRO A 554 -15.37 -63.80 5.18
N ALA A 555 -15.59 -65.04 5.61
CA ALA A 555 -16.13 -65.37 6.95
C ALA A 555 -15.26 -64.82 8.11
N ASP A 556 -13.99 -64.58 7.83
CA ASP A 556 -12.96 -64.02 8.68
C ASP A 556 -13.10 -62.50 8.90
N ALA A 557 -13.77 -61.76 8.01
CA ALA A 557 -14.06 -60.34 8.20
C ALA A 557 -15.28 -60.08 9.11
N VAL A 558 -16.14 -61.08 9.35
CA VAL A 558 -17.40 -60.91 10.12
C VAL A 558 -17.14 -60.86 11.64
N ALA A 559 -16.01 -61.39 12.11
CA ALA A 559 -15.73 -61.49 13.54
C ALA A 559 -15.40 -60.14 14.22
N GLU A 560 -14.89 -59.15 13.48
CA GLU A 560 -14.52 -57.83 14.04
C GLU A 560 -15.67 -56.81 14.08
N PHE A 561 -16.80 -57.05 13.38
CA PHE A 561 -17.89 -56.07 13.27
C PHE A 561 -18.97 -56.16 14.38
N ASN A 562 -18.92 -57.21 15.21
CA ASN A 562 -20.04 -57.61 16.08
C ASN A 562 -20.29 -56.73 17.32
N THR A 563 -19.56 -55.64 17.52
CA THR A 563 -19.75 -54.77 18.69
C THR A 563 -20.57 -53.53 18.44
N LEU A 564 -20.84 -53.10 17.18
CA LEU A 564 -21.62 -51.89 16.91
C LEU A 564 -22.49 -51.88 15.63
N VAL A 565 -22.41 -52.89 14.75
CA VAL A 565 -23.26 -52.97 13.54
C VAL A 565 -23.66 -54.42 13.24
N THR A 566 -24.96 -54.66 13.04
CA THR A 566 -25.46 -55.98 12.59
C THR A 566 -25.43 -56.05 11.06
N ILE A 567 -24.64 -56.98 10.50
CA ILE A 567 -24.52 -57.21 9.06
C ILE A 567 -25.39 -58.41 8.66
N TYR A 568 -26.21 -58.25 7.61
CA TYR A 568 -26.90 -59.35 6.94
C TYR A 568 -26.26 -59.59 5.56
N THR A 569 -25.85 -60.83 5.32
CA THR A 569 -25.48 -61.35 4.00
C THR A 569 -26.62 -62.24 3.49
N GLN A 570 -26.93 -62.20 2.18
CA GLN A 570 -27.59 -63.33 1.53
C GLN A 570 -26.55 -64.35 1.08
#